data_AF-A0A0B7MNZ7-F1
#
_entry.id   AF-A0A0B7MNZ7-F1
#
_cell.length_a   1.000
_cell.length_b   1.000
_cell.length_c   1.000
_cell.angle_alpha   90.00
_cell.angle_beta   90.00
_cell.angle_gamma   90.00
#
_symmetry.space_group_name_H-M   'P 1'
#
loop_
_entity.id
_entity.type
_entity.pdbx_description
1 polymer ?
#
loop_
_entity_poly.entity_id
_entity_poly.type
_entity_poly.pdbx_seq_one_letter_code
_entity_poly.pdbx_strand_id
1 'polypeptide(L)'
;MFITSDHGNIGAVGQGSLQEGLAVESAGERVRIYSKDINCDEILSKLNTLQWSGAGLPQKYNYIICEKNWAFSKEGMKTVSHGGLALEEVIVPFIHIRKRDSDERLDRF
;
A
#
# COMPACT_ATOMS: atom_id res chain seq x y z
N MET A 1 26.22 -7.81 4.15
CA MET A 1 25.44 -6.71 3.54
C MET A 1 23.97 -7.09 3.57
N PHE A 2 23.08 -6.17 3.92
CA PHE A 2 21.64 -6.40 3.92
C PHE A 2 20.97 -5.58 2.82
N ILE A 3 19.98 -6.16 2.14
CA ILE A 3 19.15 -5.49 1.12
C ILE A 3 17.69 -5.71 1.50
N THR A 4 16.90 -4.65 1.48
CA THR A 4 15.45 -4.72 1.75
C THR A 4 14.70 -3.63 0.98
N SER A 5 13.39 -3.61 1.14
CA SER A 5 12.48 -2.58 0.59
C SER A 5 11.60 -2.04 1.72
N ASP A 6 11.10 -0.83 1.59
CA ASP A 6 10.09 -0.24 2.47
C ASP A 6 8.68 -0.76 2.14
N HIS A 7 8.41 -1.03 0.87
CA HIS A 7 7.19 -1.65 0.37
C HIS A 7 7.45 -2.43 -0.93
N GLY A 8 6.46 -3.21 -1.37
CA GLY A 8 6.38 -3.74 -2.73
C GLY A 8 5.44 -2.91 -3.61
N ASN A 9 5.06 -3.45 -4.77
CA ASN A 9 4.19 -2.77 -5.75
C ASN A 9 3.25 -3.78 -6.40
N ILE A 10 2.12 -3.30 -6.93
CA ILE A 10 1.13 -4.14 -7.62
C ILE A 10 0.59 -3.43 -8.85
N GLY A 11 0.15 -4.20 -9.84
CA GLY A 11 -0.64 -3.70 -10.95
C GLY A 11 -2.06 -3.37 -10.49
N ALA A 12 -2.39 -2.08 -10.45
CA ALA A 12 -3.67 -1.56 -10.00
C ALA A 12 -4.58 -1.12 -11.15
N VAL A 13 -5.89 -1.06 -10.89
CA VAL A 13 -6.93 -0.59 -11.81
C VAL A 13 -7.71 0.53 -11.14
N GLY A 14 -7.89 1.64 -11.85
CA GLY A 14 -8.65 2.79 -11.36
C GLY A 14 -10.14 2.47 -11.23
N GLN A 15 -10.74 2.89 -10.12
CA GLN A 15 -12.17 2.78 -9.81
C GLN A 15 -12.89 4.14 -9.79
N GLY A 16 -12.28 5.14 -10.44
CA GLY A 16 -12.80 6.51 -10.50
C GLY A 16 -11.94 7.50 -9.71
N SER A 17 -11.90 8.72 -10.23
CA SER A 17 -11.24 9.85 -9.57
C SER A 17 -12.22 10.55 -8.63
N LEU A 18 -11.78 10.80 -7.40
CA LEU A 18 -12.52 11.58 -6.43
C LEU A 18 -12.18 13.08 -6.57
N GLN A 19 -13.17 13.96 -6.41
CA GLN A 19 -12.99 15.42 -6.41
C GLN A 19 -13.10 15.95 -4.97
N GLU A 20 -12.02 15.81 -4.21
CA GLU A 20 -12.04 15.95 -2.75
C GLU A 20 -11.66 17.36 -2.28
N GLY A 21 -11.04 18.15 -3.16
CA GLY A 21 -10.61 19.52 -2.86
C GLY A 21 -9.73 19.60 -1.62
N LEU A 22 -10.09 20.51 -0.69
CA LEU A 22 -9.37 20.72 0.57
C LEU A 22 -9.74 19.74 1.68
N ALA A 23 -10.72 18.85 1.46
CA ALA A 23 -11.14 17.89 2.49
C ALA A 23 -10.12 16.77 2.71
N VAL A 24 -9.31 16.46 1.69
CA VAL A 24 -8.30 15.41 1.74
C VAL A 24 -6.97 15.96 2.23
N GLU A 25 -6.41 15.32 3.26
CA GLU A 25 -5.08 15.65 3.81
C GLU A 25 -3.98 15.03 2.94
N SER A 26 -4.22 13.83 2.41
CA SER A 26 -3.33 13.13 1.48
C SER A 26 -4.10 12.26 0.50
N ALA A 27 -3.79 12.41 -0.79
CA ALA A 27 -4.50 11.78 -1.89
C ALA A 27 -3.65 10.74 -2.64
N GLY A 28 -3.18 9.70 -1.93
CA GLY A 28 -2.39 8.61 -2.53
C GLY A 28 -3.24 7.65 -3.36
N GLU A 29 -2.72 7.07 -4.44
CA GLU A 29 -3.49 6.20 -5.35
C GLU A 29 -4.14 5.00 -4.66
N ARG A 30 -3.53 4.51 -3.58
CA ARG A 30 -4.02 3.38 -2.79
C ARG A 30 -4.72 3.77 -1.49
N VAL A 31 -4.53 4.99 -1.01
CA VAL A 31 -5.01 5.44 0.30
C VAL A 31 -5.38 6.92 0.30
N ARG A 32 -6.53 7.23 0.90
CA ARG A 32 -6.94 8.59 1.25
C ARG A 32 -6.85 8.81 2.75
N ILE A 33 -6.37 9.98 3.13
CA ILE A 33 -6.30 10.42 4.52
C ILE A 33 -7.18 11.65 4.65
N TYR A 34 -8.14 11.60 5.58
CA TYR A 34 -9.00 12.72 5.93
C TYR A 34 -8.90 13.01 7.41
N SER A 35 -9.15 14.24 7.84
CA SER A 35 -9.38 14.55 9.25
C SER A 35 -10.58 13.78 9.82
N LYS A 36 -10.55 13.45 11.12
CA LYS A 36 -11.50 12.50 11.76
C LYS A 36 -12.97 12.91 11.62
N ASP A 37 -13.21 14.22 11.55
CA ASP A 37 -14.51 14.87 11.43
C ASP A 37 -15.11 14.80 10.03
N ILE A 38 -14.33 14.42 9.00
CA ILE A 38 -14.83 14.21 7.65
C ILE A 38 -15.58 12.89 7.55
N ASN A 39 -16.83 12.94 7.06
CA ASN A 39 -17.63 11.76 6.77
C ASN A 39 -17.13 11.08 5.47
N CYS A 40 -16.84 9.78 5.53
CA CYS A 40 -16.35 8.98 4.41
C CYS A 40 -17.35 7.90 3.93
N ASP A 41 -18.60 7.90 4.41
CA ASP A 41 -19.60 6.86 4.16
C ASP A 41 -19.93 6.72 2.66
N GLU A 42 -19.93 7.85 1.94
CA GLU A 42 -20.15 7.85 0.49
C GLU A 42 -19.04 7.11 -0.26
N ILE A 43 -17.77 7.31 0.14
CA ILE A 43 -16.62 6.62 -0.48
C ILE A 43 -16.70 5.13 -0.17
N LEU A 44 -16.95 4.79 1.10
CA LEU A 44 -17.05 3.40 1.58
C LEU A 44 -18.20 2.63 0.95
N SER A 45 -19.29 3.30 0.57
CA SER A 45 -20.46 2.67 -0.05
C SER A 45 -20.38 2.56 -1.58
N LYS A 46 -19.65 3.46 -2.25
CA LYS A 46 -19.58 3.52 -3.72
C LYS A 46 -18.34 2.85 -4.31
N LEU A 47 -17.23 2.83 -3.58
CA LEU A 47 -15.94 2.32 -4.04
C LEU A 47 -15.53 1.08 -3.25
N ASN A 48 -14.70 0.25 -3.88
CA ASN A 48 -14.06 -0.91 -3.24
C ASN A 48 -12.95 -0.43 -2.31
N THR A 49 -13.38 -0.03 -1.11
CA THR A 49 -12.53 0.58 -0.11
C THR A 49 -12.89 0.07 1.28
N LEU A 50 -11.93 0.13 2.19
CA LEU A 50 -12.15 -0.11 3.60
C LEU A 50 -11.62 1.07 4.40
N GLN A 51 -12.18 1.27 5.59
CA GLN A 51 -11.60 2.18 6.57
C GLN A 51 -10.68 1.39 7.50
N TRP A 52 -9.42 1.84 7.63
CA TRP A 52 -8.50 1.25 8.58
C TRP A 52 -9.00 1.45 10.02
N SER A 53 -9.20 0.34 10.73
CA SER A 53 -9.62 0.30 12.13
C SER A 53 -8.55 -0.27 13.06
N GLY A 54 -7.37 -0.61 12.54
CA GLY A 54 -6.27 -1.20 13.29
C GLY A 54 -5.43 -0.18 14.08
N ALA A 55 -4.49 -0.70 14.88
CA ALA A 55 -3.53 0.12 15.61
C ALA A 55 -2.41 0.66 14.70
N GLY A 56 -1.58 1.58 15.22
CA GLY A 56 -0.35 2.03 14.57
C GLY A 56 -0.45 3.33 13.77
N LEU A 57 -1.65 3.88 13.57
CA LEU A 57 -1.85 5.17 12.91
C LEU A 57 -2.51 6.20 13.85
N PRO A 58 -2.20 7.51 13.69
CA PRO A 58 -2.84 8.57 14.46
C PRO A 58 -4.38 8.54 14.39
N GLN A 59 -5.04 8.52 15.55
CA GLN A 59 -6.50 8.43 15.65
C GLN A 59 -7.26 9.68 15.18
N LYS A 60 -6.55 10.80 14.94
CA LYS A 60 -7.12 12.07 14.45
C LYS A 60 -7.47 12.07 12.96
N TYR A 61 -7.26 10.95 12.26
CA TYR A 61 -7.55 10.80 10.85
C TYR A 61 -8.44 9.59 10.56
N ASN A 62 -9.13 9.64 9.43
CA ASN A 62 -9.74 8.51 8.75
C ASN A 62 -8.84 8.08 7.59
N TYR A 63 -8.46 6.81 7.56
CA TYR A 63 -7.64 6.22 6.48
C TYR A 63 -8.52 5.31 5.64
N ILE A 64 -8.80 5.74 4.41
CA ILE A 64 -9.63 4.98 3.47
C ILE A 64 -8.72 4.32 2.45
N ILE A 65 -8.66 3.00 2.48
CA ILE A 65 -7.70 2.20 1.72
C ILE A 65 -8.45 1.46 0.61
N CYS A 66 -7.94 1.51 -0.62
CA CYS A 66 -8.44 0.68 -1.71
C CYS A 66 -8.23 -0.80 -1.39
N GLU A 67 -9.26 -1.62 -1.61
CA GLU A 67 -9.15 -3.07 -1.49
C GLU A 67 -8.52 -3.71 -2.73
N LYS A 68 -7.94 -4.91 -2.57
CA LYS A 68 -7.38 -5.71 -3.67
C LYS A 68 -6.42 -4.88 -4.55
N ASN A 69 -6.67 -4.82 -5.85
CA ASN A 69 -5.88 -4.07 -6.83
C ASN A 69 -6.57 -2.79 -7.32
N TRP A 70 -7.51 -2.24 -6.57
CA TRP A 70 -8.13 -0.98 -6.96
C TRP A 70 -7.26 0.24 -6.64
N ALA A 71 -7.46 1.33 -7.38
CA ALA A 71 -6.80 2.61 -7.17
C ALA A 71 -7.77 3.78 -7.32
N PHE A 72 -7.55 4.85 -6.56
CA PHE A 72 -8.25 6.13 -6.72
C PHE A 72 -7.69 6.91 -7.92
N SER A 73 -7.84 6.32 -9.10
CA SER A 73 -7.44 6.88 -10.39
C SER A 73 -8.57 6.70 -11.39
N LYS A 74 -8.42 7.26 -12.59
CA LYS A 74 -9.47 7.23 -13.63
C LYS A 74 -9.97 5.80 -13.86
N GLU A 75 -11.28 5.63 -13.94
CA GLU A 75 -11.94 4.33 -14.16
C GLU A 75 -11.25 3.52 -15.28
N GLY A 76 -10.89 2.28 -14.97
CA GLY A 76 -10.23 1.35 -15.90
C GLY A 76 -8.76 1.65 -16.21
N MET A 77 -8.18 2.74 -15.69
CA MET A 77 -6.77 3.08 -15.87
C MET A 77 -5.90 2.06 -15.15
N LYS A 78 -4.93 1.48 -15.87
CA LYS A 78 -3.97 0.55 -15.28
C LYS A 78 -2.71 1.30 -14.85
N THR A 79 -2.30 1.14 -13.60
CA THR A 79 -1.08 1.73 -13.05
C THR A 79 -0.28 0.68 -12.28
N VAL A 80 0.98 0.96 -11.98
CA VAL A 80 1.73 0.24 -10.96
C VAL A 80 1.81 1.17 -9.75
N SER A 81 1.40 0.68 -8.59
CA SER A 81 1.25 1.51 -7.41
C SER A 81 1.50 0.73 -6.13
N HIS A 82 1.53 1.46 -5.02
CA HIS A 82 1.67 0.92 -3.67
C HIS A 82 0.95 1.82 -2.64
N GLY A 83 0.91 1.39 -1.38
CA GLY A 83 0.29 2.11 -0.26
C GLY A 83 -1.03 1.53 0.23
N GLY A 84 -1.42 0.37 -0.30
CA GLY A 84 -2.55 -0.43 0.17
C GLY A 84 -2.13 -1.52 1.16
N LEU A 85 -3.02 -2.51 1.33
CA LEU A 85 -2.84 -3.66 2.23
C LEU A 85 -2.59 -4.96 1.46
N ALA A 86 -2.37 -4.92 0.14
CA ALA A 86 -2.12 -6.15 -0.60
C ALA A 86 -0.82 -6.81 -0.13
N LEU A 87 -0.79 -8.14 -0.18
CA LEU A 87 0.37 -8.91 0.30
C LEU A 87 1.64 -8.52 -0.46
N GLU A 88 1.51 -8.26 -1.75
CA GLU A 88 2.56 -7.81 -2.66
C GLU A 88 3.09 -6.42 -2.32
N GLU A 89 2.34 -5.60 -1.59
CA GLU A 89 2.77 -4.26 -1.13
C GLU A 89 3.47 -4.33 0.24
N VAL A 90 3.04 -5.24 1.12
CA VAL A 90 3.46 -5.26 2.52
C VAL A 90 4.61 -6.24 2.78
N ILE A 91 4.66 -7.37 2.07
CA ILE A 91 5.73 -8.36 2.24
C ILE A 91 6.89 -8.01 1.30
N VAL A 92 8.02 -7.70 1.92
CA VAL A 92 9.23 -7.24 1.23
C VAL A 92 10.39 -8.20 1.45
N PRO A 93 11.33 -8.30 0.50
CA PRO A 93 12.54 -9.08 0.70
C PRO A 93 13.37 -8.51 1.85
N PHE A 94 13.99 -9.39 2.64
CA PHE A 94 15.04 -9.05 3.59
C PHE A 94 16.22 -9.99 3.38
N ILE A 95 17.17 -9.54 2.55
CA ILE A 95 18.24 -10.37 2.00
C ILE A 95 19.53 -10.08 2.76
N HIS A 96 20.22 -11.12 3.22
CA HIS A 96 21.57 -11.02 3.78
C HIS A 96 22.59 -11.64 2.83
N ILE A 97 23.40 -10.80 2.20
CA ILE A 97 24.55 -11.22 1.39
C ILE A 97 25.78 -11.40 2.29
N ARG A 98 26.32 -12.62 2.28
CA ARG A 98 27.54 -13.01 2.99
C ARG A 98 28.62 -13.41 1.98
N LYS A 99 29.88 -13.21 2.35
CA LYS A 99 31.00 -13.81 1.60
C LYS A 99 30.88 -15.33 1.73
N ARG A 100 31.13 -16.06 0.64
CA ARG A 100 31.25 -17.51 0.70
C ARG A 100 32.51 -17.85 1.48
N ASP A 101 32.38 -18.68 2.51
CA ASP A 101 33.55 -19.19 3.23
C ASP A 101 34.35 -20.09 2.28
N SER A 102 35.66 -19.85 2.21
CA SER A 102 36.58 -20.57 1.31
C SER A 102 36.84 -22.02 1.72
N ASP A 103 36.25 -22.50 2.82
CA ASP A 103 36.50 -23.82 3.40
C ASP A 103 35.48 -24.92 3.05
N GLU A 104 34.36 -24.61 2.37
CA GLU A 104 33.37 -25.64 1.98
C GLU A 104 33.83 -26.57 0.83
N ARG A 105 35.11 -26.53 0.46
CA ARG A 105 35.67 -27.31 -0.66
C ARG A 105 36.35 -28.62 -0.24
N LEU A 106 36.35 -28.97 1.05
CA LEU A 106 37.01 -30.19 1.55
C LEU A 106 36.07 -31.35 1.95
N ASP A 107 34.75 -31.18 1.97
CA ASP A 107 33.82 -32.25 2.39
C ASP A 107 33.02 -32.89 1.24
N ARG A 108 33.57 -32.91 0.02
CA ARG A 108 33.04 -33.73 -1.06
C ARG A 108 34.16 -34.56 -1.69
N PHE A 109 34.08 -35.86 -1.36
CA PHE A 109 34.85 -37.04 -1.79
C PHE A 109 36.02 -37.45 -0.89
#